data_AF-A0A959ZKS3-F1
#
_entry.id   AF-A0A959ZKS3-F1
#
_cell.length_a   1.000
_cell.length_b   1.000
_cell.length_c   1.000
_cell.angle_alpha   90.00
_cell.angle_beta   90.00
_cell.angle_gamma   90.00
#
_symmetry.space_group_name_H-M   'P 1'
#
loop_
_entity.id
_entity.type
_entity.pdbx_description
1 polymer ?
#
loop_
_entity_poly.entity_id
_entity_poly.type
_entity_poly.pdbx_seq_one_letter_code
_entity_poly.pdbx_strand_id
1 'polypeptide(L)'
;MAAKQVRYYDYDRSEPVECRCGWSGLPGAYEDYFHELLDVTCPNCESMLLIVSYPTFEQTRAAAADGNEEAIAELRRIEERETRDSDEDHFD
;
A
#
# COMPACT_ATOMS: atom_id res chain seq x y z
N MET A 1 14.43 5.18 -17.02
CA MET A 1 14.23 5.97 -15.79
C MET A 1 13.46 5.09 -14.82
N ALA A 2 13.83 5.09 -13.54
CA ALA A 2 13.22 4.21 -12.55
C ALA A 2 11.87 4.79 -12.07
N ALA A 3 10.90 3.92 -11.81
CA ALA A 3 9.66 4.28 -11.14
C ALA A 3 9.97 4.74 -9.69
N LYS A 4 9.14 5.64 -9.15
CA LYS A 4 9.29 6.10 -7.77
C LYS A 4 8.72 5.04 -6.82
N GLN A 5 9.53 4.53 -5.91
CA GLN A 5 9.03 3.70 -4.82
C GLN A 5 8.40 4.59 -3.74
N VAL A 6 7.17 4.25 -3.35
CA VAL A 6 6.40 4.96 -2.32
C VAL A 6 5.96 3.94 -1.28
N ARG A 7 5.93 4.35 -0.01
CA ARG A 7 5.41 3.49 1.05
C ARG A 7 3.89 3.46 0.98
N TYR A 8 3.30 2.33 1.33
CA TYR A 8 1.85 2.15 1.26
C TYR A 8 1.06 3.25 1.99
N TYR A 9 1.44 3.58 3.23
CA TYR A 9 0.75 4.60 4.03
C TYR A 9 1.07 6.05 3.62
N ASP A 10 2.07 6.26 2.76
CA ASP A 10 2.41 7.58 2.19
C ASP A 10 1.77 7.79 0.81
N TYR A 11 1.13 6.76 0.26
CA TYR A 11 0.55 6.79 -1.08
C TYR A 11 -0.89 7.31 -1.04
N ASP A 12 -1.08 8.54 -1.52
CA ASP A 12 -2.40 9.14 -1.68
C ASP A 12 -2.95 8.88 -3.09
N ARG A 13 -4.03 8.10 -3.16
CA ARG A 13 -4.74 7.79 -4.41
C ARG A 13 -5.49 8.98 -4.99
N SER A 14 -5.70 10.01 -4.19
CA SER A 14 -6.41 11.25 -4.51
C SER A 14 -5.46 12.34 -5.02
N GLU A 15 -4.15 12.15 -4.88
CA GLU A 15 -3.16 13.10 -5.37
C GLU A 15 -2.83 12.80 -6.85
N PRO A 16 -2.94 13.79 -7.76
CA PRO A 16 -2.63 13.57 -9.16
C PRO A 16 -1.14 13.29 -9.35
N VAL A 17 -0.84 12.28 -10.17
CA VAL A 17 0.53 11.94 -10.57
C VAL A 17 0.83 12.51 -11.95
N GLU A 18 2.04 13.05 -12.11
CA GLU A 18 2.51 13.60 -13.38
C GLU A 18 3.49 12.62 -14.06
N CYS A 19 3.27 12.41 -15.35
CA CYS A 19 4.17 11.68 -16.22
C CYS A 19 4.99 12.65 -17.09
N ARG A 20 6.24 12.28 -17.38
CA ARG A 20 7.11 13.04 -18.29
C ARG A 20 6.63 13.09 -19.74
N CYS A 21 5.66 12.27 -20.14
CA CYS A 21 5.00 12.40 -21.44
C CYS A 21 3.99 13.56 -21.51
N GLY A 22 3.77 14.26 -20.39
CA GLY A 22 2.81 15.36 -20.27
C GLY A 22 1.42 14.94 -19.79
N TRP A 23 1.22 13.65 -19.48
CA TRP A 23 -0.01 13.17 -18.88
C TRP A 23 -0.01 13.43 -17.36
N SER A 24 -1.14 13.89 -16.83
CA SER A 24 -1.38 14.04 -15.39
C SER A 24 -2.76 13.51 -15.05
N GLY A 25 -2.89 12.72 -13.99
CA GLY A 25 -4.19 12.18 -13.58
C GLY A 25 -4.14 11.48 -12.23
N LEU A 26 -5.31 11.06 -11.75
CA LEU A 26 -5.43 10.33 -10.50
C LEU A 26 -4.85 8.91 -10.68
N PRO A 27 -3.90 8.48 -9.82
CA PRO A 27 -3.25 7.19 -9.96
C PRO A 27 -4.23 6.03 -9.70
N GLY A 28 -5.26 6.24 -8.87
CA GLY A 28 -6.26 5.21 -8.53
C GLY A 28 -7.02 4.56 -9.70
N ALA A 29 -7.05 5.20 -10.87
CA ALA A 29 -7.67 4.64 -12.07
C ALA A 29 -6.71 3.76 -12.92
N TYR A 30 -5.44 3.74 -12.57
CA TYR A 30 -4.35 3.11 -13.34
C TYR A 30 -3.42 2.27 -12.44
N GLU A 31 -4.00 1.69 -11.39
CA GLU A 31 -3.32 0.80 -10.45
C GLU A 31 -3.42 -0.64 -10.95
N ASP A 32 -2.27 -1.33 -11.03
CA ASP A 32 -2.22 -2.77 -11.18
C ASP A 32 -1.81 -3.42 -9.85
N TYR A 33 -2.62 -4.38 -9.39
CA TYR A 33 -2.47 -5.04 -8.11
C TYR A 33 -1.73 -6.37 -8.29
N PHE A 34 -0.59 -6.51 -7.62
CA PHE A 34 0.20 -7.73 -7.58
C PHE A 34 0.17 -8.34 -6.18
N HIS A 35 0.89 -9.45 -5.99
CA HIS A 35 0.92 -10.18 -4.73
C HIS A 35 1.62 -9.42 -3.60
N GLU A 36 2.72 -8.70 -3.90
CA GLU A 36 3.56 -8.03 -2.90
C GLU A 36 3.54 -6.50 -2.99
N LEU A 37 2.98 -5.97 -4.07
CA LEU A 37 2.97 -4.54 -4.38
C LEU A 37 1.81 -4.21 -5.31
N LEU A 38 1.55 -2.91 -5.45
CA LEU A 38 0.83 -2.37 -6.59
C LEU A 38 1.76 -1.44 -7.36
N ASP A 39 1.54 -1.30 -8.66
CA ASP A 39 2.20 -0.27 -9.45
C ASP A 39 1.18 0.65 -10.11
N VAL A 40 1.64 1.83 -10.52
CA VAL A 40 0.84 2.80 -11.25
C VAL A 40 1.52 3.07 -12.58
N THR A 41 0.81 2.78 -13.66
CA THR A 41 1.34 2.90 -15.01
C THR A 41 0.66 4.02 -15.78
N CYS A 42 1.45 4.82 -16.51
CA CYS A 42 0.88 5.88 -17.33
C CYS A 42 0.10 5.28 -18.53
N PRO A 43 -1.17 5.67 -18.75
CA PRO A 43 -1.98 5.13 -19.86
C PRO A 43 -1.53 5.60 -21.24
N ASN A 44 -0.72 6.67 -21.32
CA ASN A 44 -0.34 7.27 -22.60
C ASN A 44 0.97 6.71 -23.16
N CYS A 45 1.95 6.45 -22.28
CA CYS A 45 3.29 6.01 -22.69
C CYS A 45 3.76 4.74 -21.96
N GLU A 46 2.84 4.08 -21.25
CA GLU A 46 3.05 2.78 -20.58
C GLU A 46 4.25 2.77 -19.62
N SER A 47 4.65 3.96 -19.16
CA SER A 47 5.78 4.11 -18.26
C SER A 47 5.31 3.96 -16.83
N MET A 48 5.97 3.09 -16.08
CA MET A 48 5.73 2.92 -14.66
C MET A 48 6.08 4.20 -13.90
N LEU A 49 5.10 4.75 -13.21
CA LEU A 49 5.20 6.00 -12.46
C LEU A 49 5.58 5.71 -11.01
N LEU A 50 4.79 4.85 -10.36
CA LEU A 50 4.93 4.51 -8.94
C LEU A 50 5.00 3.00 -8.76
N ILE A 51 5.75 2.58 -7.74
CA ILE A 51 5.70 1.23 -7.18
C ILE A 51 5.39 1.40 -5.70
N VAL A 52 4.33 0.78 -5.22
CA VAL A 52 3.88 0.86 -3.84
C VAL A 52 3.87 -0.54 -3.25
N SER A 53 4.89 -0.85 -2.45
CA SER A 53 4.99 -2.14 -1.77
C SER A 53 3.99 -2.23 -0.62
N TYR A 54 3.33 -3.37 -0.47
CA TYR A 54 2.44 -3.59 0.68
C TYR A 54 3.23 -3.54 1.99
N PRO A 55 2.64 -3.00 3.06
CA PRO A 55 3.34 -2.84 4.32
C PRO A 55 3.51 -4.20 5.01
N THR A 56 4.65 -4.39 5.67
CA THR A 56 4.83 -5.51 6.60
C THR A 56 4.16 -5.18 7.93
N PHE A 57 3.91 -6.19 8.77
CA PHE A 57 3.34 -5.98 10.11
C PHE A 57 4.11 -4.92 10.93
N GLU A 58 5.44 -4.94 10.89
CA GLU A 58 6.26 -3.95 11.60
C GLU A 58 6.06 -2.53 11.04
N GLN A 59 5.90 -2.38 9.72
CA GLN A 59 5.63 -1.09 9.08
C GLN A 59 4.22 -0.58 9.42
N THR A 60 3.22 -1.46 9.44
CA THR A 60 1.86 -1.14 9.90
C THR A 60 1.87 -0.71 11.37
N ARG A 61 2.61 -1.40 12.23
CA ARG A 61 2.76 -1.00 13.64
C ARG A 61 3.43 0.36 13.79
N ALA A 62 4.48 0.62 13.01
CA ALA A 62 5.16 1.92 13.02
C ALA A 62 4.24 3.06 12.54
N ALA A 63 3.52 2.85 11.44
CA ALA A 63 2.57 3.83 10.91
C ALA A 63 1.39 4.05 11.88
N ALA A 64 0.93 3.01 12.56
CA ALA A 64 -0.10 3.13 13.59
C ALA A 64 0.38 3.96 14.79
N ALA A 65 1.64 3.75 15.22
CA ALA A 65 2.26 4.54 16.27
C ALA A 65 2.47 6.01 15.88
N ASP A 66 2.65 6.30 14.58
CA ASP A 66 2.74 7.65 14.02
C ASP A 66 1.36 8.33 13.87
N GLY A 67 0.27 7.61 14.14
CA GLY A 67 -1.10 8.14 14.14
C GLY A 67 -1.85 7.96 12.82
N ASN A 68 -1.37 7.10 11.91
CA ASN A 68 -2.11 6.77 10.68
C ASN A 68 -3.35 5.94 11.01
N GLU A 69 -4.54 6.50 10.77
CA GLU A 69 -5.83 5.89 11.14
C GLU A 69 -6.06 4.54 10.43
N GLU A 70 -5.64 4.41 9.17
CA GLU A 70 -5.76 3.16 8.43
C GLU A 70 -4.84 2.08 9.02
N ALA A 71 -3.60 2.44 9.34
CA ALA A 71 -2.66 1.54 9.98
C ALA A 71 -3.12 1.09 11.38
N ILE A 72 -3.73 1.99 12.17
CA ILE A 72 -4.31 1.65 13.48
C ILE A 72 -5.46 0.64 13.33
N ALA A 73 -6.36 0.89 12.38
CA ALA A 73 -7.47 -0.01 12.12
C ALA A 73 -7.00 -1.38 11.62
N GLU A 74 -6.00 -1.42 10.74
CA GLU A 74 -5.45 -2.65 10.21
C GLU A 74 -4.66 -3.43 11.26
N LEU A 75 -3.85 -2.76 12.08
CA LEU A 75 -3.11 -3.39 13.17
C LEU A 75 -4.06 -4.13 14.13
N ARG A 76 -5.18 -3.50 14.50
CA ARG A 76 -6.20 -4.13 15.35
C ARG A 76 -6.73 -5.42 14.72
N ARG A 77 -7.05 -5.41 13.41
CA ARG A 77 -7.56 -6.60 12.70
C ARG A 77 -6.54 -7.73 12.67
N ILE A 78 -5.26 -7.40 12.47
CA ILE A 78 -4.18 -8.38 12.48
C ILE A 78 -4.06 -8.99 13.88
N GLU A 79 -4.03 -8.16 14.93
CA GLU A 79 -3.95 -8.63 16.32
C GLU A 79 -5.15 -9.52 16.71
N GLU A 80 -6.37 -9.17 16.29
CA GLU A 80 -7.58 -9.97 16.52
C GLU A 80 -7.49 -11.36 15.86
N ARG A 81 -6.88 -11.46 14.67
CA ARG A 81 -6.70 -12.73 13.96
C ARG A 81 -5.67 -13.61 14.65
N GLU A 82 -4.51 -13.07 14.97
CA GLU A 82 -3.41 -13.80 15.63
C GLU A 82 -3.85 -14.33 17.01
N THR A 83 -4.69 -13.57 17.72
CA THR A 83 -5.26 -14.01 19.01
C THR A 83 -6.17 -15.22 18.83
N ARG A 84 -7.02 -15.24 17.79
CA ARG A 84 -7.90 -16.38 17.50
C ARG A 84 -7.11 -17.63 17.11
N ASP A 85 -6.10 -17.47 16.27
CA ASP A 85 -5.29 -18.61 15.80
C ASP A 85 -4.46 -19.20 16.97
N SER A 86 -4.02 -18.37 17.92
CA SER A 86 -3.33 -18.83 19.14
C SER A 86 -4.23 -19.63 20.11
N ASP A 87 -5.54 -19.37 20.12
CA ASP A 87 -6.50 -20.08 20.96
C ASP A 87 -6.89 -21.45 20.37
N GLU A 88 -6.83 -21.63 19.04
CA GLU A 88 -7.15 -22.90 18.37
C GLU A 88 -6.02 -23.95 18.45
N ASP A 89 -4.77 -23.54 18.64
CA ASP A 89 -3.62 -24.44 18.87
C ASP A 89 -3.50 -24.98 20.32
N HIS A 90 -4.38 -24.56 21.24
CA HIS A 90 -4.36 -24.99 22.65
C HIS A 90 -5.26 -26.21 22.96
N PHE A 91 -5.85 -26.85 21.94
CA PHE A 91 -6.72 -28.02 22.11
C PHE A 91 -6.13 -29.27 21.44
N ASP A 92 -5.05 -29.81 22.02
CA ASP A 92 -4.61 -31.21 21.84
C ASP A 92 -4.33 -31.85 23.22
#